data_AF-A0A067E1A7-F1
#
_entry.id   AF-A0A067E1A7-F1
#
_cell.length_a   1.000
_cell.length_b   1.000
_cell.length_c   1.000
_cell.angle_alpha   90.00
_cell.angle_beta   90.00
_cell.angle_gamma   90.00
#
_symmetry.space_group_name_H-M   'P 1'
#
loop_
_entity.id
_entity.type
_entity.pdbx_description
1 polymer ?
#
loop_
_entity_poly.entity_id
_entity_poly.type
_entity_poly.pdbx_seq_one_letter_code
_entity_poly.pdbx_strand_id
1 'polypeptide(L)'
;MFQAEEEALLFQQHAVGENSGQFEETVHPYISKVLMYEDPIRQEAAKKTVPVERLEEKSLVSLAREGNFKPSKTEQDHAFLLQLLFWFKQTFRWVNAPPCDGCSNETVGQGMGTPLPSEIQYGAARVELFRCKVCSKITRFPRYNDPLKLVETKRGRCGEWANCFTLYCRAFGYESRLILDFTDHVWTECFSQSLGRWMHLDPCEGIYDRPLLYEKGWNKKLNYVIAISKDGVFDVTKRYTRKWHEVLSRRNIATEQTVSAVLAKMTRECRRSFASETLSTLEDRDKCEREAMERDLYSTDDAPVSLPGRQSGDKEWRISRSEIGSDDNCSLSCSSCPVRVCIDEHVTTIYNAFSSVLSHFVENNVPKSGAIELLKILKGILGDLKKSPYKTRRVSLNSVPNNGQKIVHQLLPSIGHLLRVLSLKSELNTDGRVDIVLAGDPVKTSLSLPVVFKALDDMIHDLNNCDNFGKGSFCLPLLKLNRIHSGSVLASGEEFPFGIVTSAFDGIRPSKWEDLMAREVVG
;
A
#
# COMPACT_ATOMS: atom_id res chain seq x y z
N MET A 1 -8.20 -11.84 35.27
CA MET A 1 -7.55 -10.75 34.52
C MET A 1 -7.40 -9.53 35.42
N PHE A 2 -8.49 -8.93 35.90
CA PHE A 2 -8.46 -7.76 36.79
C PHE A 2 -7.58 -7.90 38.05
N GLN A 3 -7.63 -9.02 38.77
CA GLN A 3 -6.76 -9.24 39.94
C GLN A 3 -5.25 -9.19 39.59
N ALA A 4 -4.85 -9.75 38.44
CA ALA A 4 -3.46 -9.72 38.00
C ALA A 4 -3.01 -8.31 37.58
N GLU A 5 -3.94 -7.47 37.12
CA GLU A 5 -3.66 -6.07 36.81
C GLU A 5 -3.48 -5.24 38.09
N GLU A 6 -4.34 -5.45 39.09
CA GLU A 6 -4.21 -4.81 40.41
C GLU A 6 -2.89 -5.19 41.08
N GLU A 7 -2.53 -6.48 41.06
CA GLU A 7 -1.25 -6.98 41.58
C GLU A 7 -0.05 -6.35 40.84
N ALA A 8 -0.11 -6.23 39.50
CA ALA A 8 0.94 -5.59 38.72
C ALA A 8 1.06 -4.09 39.01
N LEU A 9 -0.04 -3.37 39.19
CA LEU A 9 -0.06 -1.95 39.55
C LEU A 9 0.49 -1.72 40.96
N LEU A 10 0.10 -2.54 41.93
CA LEU A 10 0.63 -2.50 43.30
C LEU A 10 2.13 -2.75 43.31
N PHE A 11 2.60 -3.76 42.56
CA PHE A 11 4.03 -4.03 42.44
C PHE A 11 4.79 -2.84 41.84
N GLN A 12 4.23 -2.18 40.81
CA GLN A 12 4.83 -1.01 40.18
C GLN A 12 4.99 0.15 41.17
N GLN A 13 3.97 0.42 42.01
CA GLN A 13 4.01 1.47 43.03
C GLN A 13 5.11 1.25 44.08
N HIS A 14 5.46 0.00 44.36
CA HIS A 14 6.50 -0.34 45.33
C HIS A 14 7.91 -0.48 44.72
N ALA A 15 8.02 -0.91 43.46
CA ALA A 15 9.29 -1.25 42.82
C ALA A 15 9.88 -0.13 41.94
N VAL A 16 9.06 0.80 41.46
CA VAL A 16 9.47 1.85 40.51
C VAL A 16 9.54 3.19 41.22
N GLY A 17 10.71 3.84 41.24
CA GLY A 17 10.85 5.17 41.81
C GLY A 17 10.13 6.24 40.98
N GLU A 18 9.80 7.38 41.59
CA GLU A 18 9.11 8.52 40.94
C GLU A 18 9.95 9.25 39.86
N ASN A 19 11.12 8.71 39.49
CA ASN A 19 12.03 9.37 38.58
C ASN A 19 11.54 9.30 37.12
N SER A 20 10.88 10.36 36.67
CA SER A 20 10.36 10.49 35.30
C SER A 20 11.44 10.73 34.23
N GLY A 21 12.68 11.02 34.63
CA GLY A 21 13.73 11.50 33.73
C GLY A 21 14.01 10.56 32.55
N GLN A 22 14.17 9.26 32.82
CA GLN A 22 14.49 8.28 31.78
C GLN A 22 13.37 8.15 30.71
N PHE A 23 12.11 8.19 31.15
CA PHE A 23 10.97 8.12 30.23
C PHE A 23 10.88 9.39 29.37
N GLU A 24 10.99 10.57 30.00
CA GLU A 24 10.96 11.87 29.33
C GLU A 24 12.12 12.01 28.32
N GLU A 25 13.35 11.64 28.69
CA GLU A 25 14.53 11.64 27.82
C GLU A 25 14.39 10.74 26.59
N THR A 26 13.66 9.62 26.72
CA THR A 26 13.42 8.68 25.61
C THR A 26 12.41 9.24 24.60
N VAL A 27 11.34 9.88 25.09
CA VAL A 27 10.22 10.35 24.25
C VAL A 27 10.47 11.74 23.66
N HIS A 28 11.04 12.66 24.44
CA HIS A 28 11.18 14.07 24.08
C HIS A 28 11.89 14.31 22.72
N PRO A 29 12.97 13.59 22.34
CA PRO A 29 13.63 13.81 21.05
C PRO A 29 12.71 13.58 19.84
N TYR A 30 11.69 12.73 19.98
CA TYR A 30 10.74 12.45 18.91
C TYR A 30 9.77 13.60 18.65
N ILE A 31 9.53 14.49 19.63
CA ILE A 31 8.70 15.69 19.42
C ILE A 31 9.36 16.59 18.37
N SER A 32 10.66 16.88 18.51
CA SER A 32 11.39 17.65 17.51
C SER A 32 11.43 16.96 16.14
N LYS A 33 11.49 15.63 16.13
CA LYS A 33 11.46 14.83 14.89
C LYS A 33 10.14 14.96 14.14
N VAL A 34 8.99 14.84 14.83
CA VAL A 34 7.68 14.92 14.16
C VAL A 34 7.39 16.32 13.62
N LEU A 35 7.94 17.37 14.24
CA LEU A 35 7.81 18.74 13.73
C LEU A 35 8.52 18.93 12.38
N MET A 36 9.53 18.13 12.05
CA MET A 36 10.16 18.17 10.72
C MET A 36 9.18 17.77 9.61
N TYR A 37 8.14 16.98 9.91
CA TYR A 37 7.14 16.59 8.93
C TYR A 37 6.19 17.72 8.54
N GLU A 38 6.16 18.80 9.33
CA GLU A 38 5.35 20.00 9.07
C GLU A 38 6.06 21.00 8.16
N ASP A 39 7.33 20.78 7.82
CA ASP A 39 8.09 21.65 6.92
C ASP A 39 7.58 21.55 5.46
N PRO A 40 7.07 22.64 4.86
CA PRO A 40 6.58 22.64 3.49
C PRO A 40 7.61 22.20 2.45
N ILE A 41 8.90 22.49 2.65
CA ILE A 41 9.97 22.11 1.72
C ILE A 41 10.12 20.59 1.70
N ARG A 42 10.08 19.96 2.88
CA ARG A 42 10.17 18.50 3.01
C ARG A 42 8.93 17.80 2.45
N GLN A 43 7.74 18.35 2.71
CA GLN A 43 6.50 17.82 2.15
C GLN A 43 6.48 17.91 0.62
N GLU A 44 6.93 19.03 0.05
CA GLU A 44 6.98 19.20 -1.40
C GLU A 44 8.02 18.27 -2.05
N ALA A 45 9.18 18.08 -1.42
CA ALA A 45 10.16 17.09 -1.86
C ALA A 45 9.58 15.67 -1.88
N ALA A 46 8.82 15.28 -0.84
CA ALA A 46 8.15 14.00 -0.79
C ALA A 46 7.11 13.87 -1.93
N LYS A 47 6.21 14.85 -2.09
CA LYS A 47 5.16 14.86 -3.14
C LYS A 47 5.72 14.65 -4.54
N LYS A 48 6.81 15.35 -4.87
CA LYS A 48 7.46 15.26 -6.19
C LYS A 48 7.92 13.85 -6.56
N THR A 49 8.16 12.98 -5.58
CA THR A 49 8.58 11.60 -5.85
C THR A 49 7.45 10.62 -6.06
N VAL A 50 6.21 10.97 -5.69
CA VAL A 50 5.06 10.08 -5.77
C VAL A 50 4.40 10.18 -7.14
N PRO A 51 4.14 9.08 -7.85
CA PRO A 51 3.35 9.08 -9.08
C PRO A 51 1.85 9.22 -8.75
N VAL A 52 1.43 10.42 -8.33
CA VAL A 52 0.10 10.71 -7.78
C VAL A 52 -1.01 10.19 -8.68
N GLU A 53 -1.02 10.54 -9.96
CA GLU A 53 -2.08 10.10 -10.89
C GLU A 53 -2.19 8.58 -11.00
N ARG A 54 -1.06 7.87 -10.95
CA ARG A 54 -1.06 6.39 -11.00
C ARG A 54 -1.63 5.79 -9.72
N LEU A 55 -1.37 6.38 -8.57
CA LEU A 55 -1.91 5.91 -7.29
C LEU A 55 -3.40 6.25 -7.15
N GLU A 56 -3.81 7.43 -7.61
CA GLU A 56 -5.22 7.81 -7.73
C GLU A 56 -6.01 6.86 -8.65
N GLU A 57 -5.44 6.52 -9.81
CA GLU A 57 -6.06 5.53 -10.69
C GLU A 57 -6.21 4.17 -10.00
N LYS A 58 -5.15 3.69 -9.33
CA LYS A 58 -5.20 2.41 -8.61
C LYS A 58 -6.21 2.42 -7.46
N SER A 59 -6.31 3.52 -6.71
CA SER A 59 -7.23 3.62 -5.58
C SER A 59 -8.69 3.62 -6.06
N LEU A 60 -9.00 4.36 -7.13
CA LEU A 60 -10.33 4.37 -7.73
C LEU A 60 -10.71 3.03 -8.36
N VAL A 61 -9.78 2.37 -9.06
CA VAL A 61 -10.02 1.03 -9.62
C VAL A 61 -10.26 0.00 -8.51
N SER A 62 -9.54 0.09 -7.40
CA SER A 62 -9.77 -0.73 -6.21
C SER A 62 -11.19 -0.57 -5.68
N LEU A 63 -11.66 0.67 -5.48
CA LEU A 63 -13.02 0.95 -5.00
C LEU A 63 -14.09 0.48 -6.00
N ALA A 64 -13.83 0.64 -7.30
CA ALA A 64 -14.73 0.17 -8.36
C ALA A 64 -14.86 -1.36 -8.39
N ARG A 65 -13.80 -2.11 -8.05
CA ARG A 65 -13.84 -3.59 -7.94
C ARG A 65 -14.73 -4.06 -6.79
N GLU A 66 -14.89 -3.24 -5.75
CA GLU A 66 -15.83 -3.46 -4.65
C GLU A 66 -17.24 -2.94 -4.97
N GLY A 67 -17.48 -2.47 -6.20
CA GLY A 67 -18.76 -1.95 -6.68
C GLY A 67 -18.96 -0.45 -6.43
N ASN A 68 -18.01 0.25 -5.80
CA ASN A 68 -18.12 1.68 -5.53
C ASN A 68 -17.50 2.53 -6.66
N PHE A 69 -18.33 2.85 -7.67
CA PHE A 69 -17.95 3.73 -8.79
C PHE A 69 -18.10 5.22 -8.49
N LYS A 70 -18.72 5.60 -7.37
CA LYS A 70 -18.90 7.00 -6.96
C LYS A 70 -18.47 7.19 -5.50
N PRO A 71 -17.19 6.91 -5.18
CA PRO A 71 -16.72 6.99 -3.82
C PRO A 71 -16.71 8.45 -3.32
N SER A 72 -17.05 8.63 -2.06
CA SER A 72 -16.88 9.90 -1.34
C SER A 72 -15.41 10.30 -1.27
N LYS A 73 -15.12 11.58 -1.03
CA LYS A 73 -13.75 12.08 -0.88
C LYS A 73 -12.99 11.32 0.22
N THR A 74 -13.67 11.03 1.33
CA THR A 74 -13.12 10.28 2.46
C THR A 74 -12.70 8.86 2.10
N GLU A 75 -13.51 8.15 1.31
CA GLU A 75 -13.18 6.80 0.83
C GLU A 75 -12.02 6.83 -0.18
N GLN A 76 -11.99 7.84 -1.06
CA GLN A 76 -10.89 8.04 -2.00
C GLN A 76 -9.56 8.30 -1.27
N ASP A 77 -9.59 9.17 -0.26
CA ASP A 77 -8.42 9.51 0.55
C ASP A 77 -7.94 8.29 1.36
N HIS A 78 -8.87 7.50 1.91
CA HIS A 78 -8.54 6.23 2.56
C HIS A 78 -7.89 5.24 1.59
N ALA A 79 -8.48 5.00 0.42
CA ALA A 79 -7.92 4.09 -0.57
C ALA A 79 -6.57 4.57 -1.11
N PHE A 80 -6.37 5.89 -1.28
CA PHE A 80 -5.09 6.45 -1.69
C PHE A 80 -4.00 6.23 -0.64
N LEU A 81 -4.32 6.36 0.66
CA LEU A 81 -3.37 6.10 1.75
C LEU A 81 -2.84 4.66 1.71
N LEU A 82 -3.72 3.69 1.41
CA LEU A 82 -3.32 2.29 1.26
C LEU A 82 -2.42 2.10 0.03
N GLN A 83 -2.76 2.71 -1.11
CA GLN A 83 -1.90 2.65 -2.30
C GLN A 83 -0.54 3.33 -2.07
N LEU A 84 -0.50 4.40 -1.26
CA LEU A 84 0.72 5.07 -0.85
C LEU A 84 1.61 4.16 0.00
N LEU A 85 1.02 3.41 0.95
CA LEU A 85 1.73 2.40 1.74
C LEU A 85 2.40 1.34 0.85
N PHE A 86 1.64 0.76 -0.10
CA PHE A 86 2.17 -0.27 -0.99
C PHE A 86 3.23 0.27 -1.96
N TRP A 87 3.00 1.46 -2.50
CA TRP A 87 4.00 2.15 -3.32
C TRP A 87 5.29 2.42 -2.53
N PHE A 88 5.17 2.87 -1.29
CA PHE A 88 6.33 3.12 -0.44
C PHE A 88 7.10 1.82 -0.18
N LYS A 89 6.41 0.73 0.14
CA LYS A 89 7.01 -0.60 0.33
C LYS A 89 7.78 -1.11 -0.89
N GLN A 90 7.31 -0.80 -2.09
CA GLN A 90 7.97 -1.18 -3.35
C GLN A 90 9.15 -0.27 -3.72
N THR A 91 9.17 0.97 -3.23
CA THR A 91 10.17 1.97 -3.65
C THR A 91 11.26 2.22 -2.63
N PHE A 92 10.98 2.03 -1.34
CA PHE A 92 11.95 2.16 -0.27
C PHE A 92 12.65 0.81 -0.03
N ARG A 93 13.98 0.82 0.11
CA ARG A 93 14.80 -0.40 0.19
C ARG A 93 15.19 -0.73 1.62
N TRP A 94 15.02 -1.99 1.99
CA TRP A 94 15.51 -2.48 3.27
C TRP A 94 17.02 -2.73 3.17
N VAL A 95 17.78 -2.30 4.19
CA VAL A 95 19.25 -2.44 4.21
C VAL A 95 19.68 -3.15 5.49
N ASN A 96 20.10 -4.40 5.35
CA ASN A 96 20.83 -5.12 6.40
C ASN A 96 22.32 -4.74 6.35
N ALA A 97 22.96 -5.03 5.21
CA ALA A 97 24.29 -4.55 4.85
C ALA A 97 24.23 -3.87 3.48
N PRO A 98 24.81 -2.66 3.30
CA PRO A 98 24.83 -1.99 2.02
C PRO A 98 25.76 -2.72 1.02
N PRO A 99 25.45 -2.72 -0.29
CA PRO A 99 26.39 -3.18 -1.31
C PRO A 99 27.61 -2.24 -1.35
N CYS A 100 28.76 -2.76 -1.79
CA CYS A 100 30.00 -1.99 -1.87
C CYS A 100 29.87 -0.82 -2.87
N ASP A 101 30.20 0.40 -2.44
CA ASP A 101 30.15 1.61 -3.30
C ASP A 101 31.10 1.54 -4.50
N GLY A 102 32.13 0.69 -4.45
CA GLY A 102 33.12 0.57 -5.52
C GLY A 102 32.85 -0.54 -6.54
N CYS A 103 32.14 -1.60 -6.16
CA CYS A 103 31.96 -2.78 -7.03
C CYS A 103 30.61 -3.50 -6.86
N SER A 104 29.69 -2.95 -6.07
CA SER A 104 28.34 -3.47 -5.80
C SER A 104 28.25 -4.86 -5.16
N ASN A 105 29.38 -5.52 -4.89
CA ASN A 105 29.43 -6.81 -4.19
C ASN A 105 29.05 -6.70 -2.71
N GLU A 106 28.78 -7.85 -2.10
CA GLU A 106 28.46 -7.97 -0.68
C GLU A 106 29.54 -7.41 0.25
N THR A 107 29.08 -6.91 1.38
CA THR A 107 29.92 -6.33 2.43
C THR A 107 29.64 -7.01 3.77
N VAL A 108 30.59 -6.89 4.70
CA VAL A 108 30.50 -7.41 6.07
C VAL A 108 30.70 -6.26 7.04
N GLY A 109 29.93 -6.24 8.14
CA GLY A 109 30.04 -5.21 9.17
C GLY A 109 31.44 -5.16 9.79
N GLN A 110 32.01 -3.96 9.88
CA GLN A 110 33.33 -3.68 10.47
C GLN A 110 33.24 -2.83 11.74
N GLY A 111 32.02 -2.47 12.18
CA GLY A 111 31.78 -1.65 13.38
C GLY A 111 31.26 -0.25 13.05
N MET A 112 31.48 0.69 13.96
CA MET A 112 31.00 2.07 13.84
C MET A 112 32.12 2.99 13.35
N GLY A 113 31.75 3.97 12.51
CA GLY A 113 32.64 5.04 12.06
C GLY A 113 32.27 6.38 12.69
N THR A 114 33.24 7.29 12.77
CA THR A 114 32.98 8.68 13.17
C THR A 114 32.11 9.36 12.12
N PRO A 115 30.96 9.98 12.49
CA PRO A 115 30.12 10.73 11.56
C PRO A 115 30.88 11.89 10.92
N LEU A 116 30.75 12.04 9.60
CA LEU A 116 31.30 13.16 8.85
C LEU A 116 30.41 14.40 9.00
N PRO A 117 30.95 15.63 8.82
CA PRO A 117 30.14 16.85 8.88
C PRO A 117 28.93 16.83 7.92
N SER A 118 29.11 16.28 6.72
CA SER A 118 28.03 16.09 5.74
C SER A 118 26.98 15.06 6.15
N GLU A 119 27.32 14.11 7.02
CA GLU A 119 26.39 13.10 7.55
C GLU A 119 25.61 13.66 8.74
N ILE A 120 26.32 14.38 9.63
CA ILE A 120 25.74 15.07 10.81
C ILE A 120 24.70 16.10 10.39
N GLN A 121 24.94 16.83 9.29
CA GLN A 121 24.00 17.81 8.74
C GLN A 121 22.59 17.23 8.51
N TYR A 122 22.48 15.94 8.20
CA TYR A 122 21.22 15.23 7.98
C TYR A 122 20.82 14.34 9.17
N GLY A 123 21.33 14.65 10.36
CA GLY A 123 20.97 13.98 11.61
C GLY A 123 21.53 12.56 11.77
N ALA A 124 22.57 12.18 11.02
CA ALA A 124 23.24 10.89 11.21
C ALA A 124 24.25 10.95 12.35
N ALA A 125 23.80 10.67 13.57
CA ALA A 125 24.67 10.54 14.74
C ALA A 125 25.41 9.19 14.78
N ARG A 126 24.93 8.19 14.04
CA ARG A 126 25.48 6.84 13.98
C ARG A 126 25.81 6.48 12.54
N VAL A 127 27.03 6.00 12.31
CA VAL A 127 27.47 5.51 10.99
C VAL A 127 28.05 4.12 11.14
N GLU A 128 27.46 3.16 10.45
CA GLU A 128 27.93 1.78 10.39
C GLU A 128 28.92 1.64 9.22
N LEU A 129 30.04 0.97 9.44
CA LEU A 129 31.06 0.72 8.43
C LEU A 129 30.99 -0.72 7.96
N PHE A 130 31.11 -0.93 6.66
CA PHE A 130 31.06 -2.23 6.02
C PHE A 130 32.25 -2.43 5.09
N ARG A 131 32.95 -3.55 5.22
CA ARG A 131 34.09 -3.91 4.37
C ARG A 131 33.64 -4.83 3.25
N CYS A 132 33.98 -4.50 2.01
CA CYS A 132 33.71 -5.37 0.87
C CYS A 132 34.54 -6.66 0.92
N LYS A 133 33.92 -7.82 0.67
CA LYS A 133 34.60 -9.12 0.64
C LYS A 133 35.56 -9.26 -0.54
N VAL A 134 35.37 -8.49 -1.62
CA VAL A 134 36.12 -8.62 -2.88
C VAL A 134 37.22 -7.55 -2.98
N CYS A 135 36.84 -6.27 -3.00
CA CYS A 135 37.80 -5.18 -3.23
C CYS A 135 38.33 -4.54 -1.94
N SER A 136 37.92 -5.04 -0.76
CA SER A 136 38.32 -4.53 0.56
C SER A 136 38.01 -3.04 0.84
N LYS A 137 37.32 -2.33 -0.07
CA LYS A 137 36.87 -0.95 0.15
C LYS A 137 35.84 -0.89 1.29
N ILE A 138 35.85 0.22 2.01
CA ILE A 138 34.90 0.51 3.07
C ILE A 138 33.72 1.30 2.52
N THR A 139 32.52 0.79 2.78
CA THR A 139 31.25 1.45 2.52
C THR A 139 30.68 1.95 3.83
N ARG A 140 30.12 3.16 3.79
CA ARG A 140 29.53 3.82 4.96
C ARG A 140 28.02 3.73 4.89
N PHE A 141 27.39 3.47 6.02
CA PHE A 141 25.94 3.48 6.17
C PHE A 141 25.53 4.43 7.30
N PRO A 142 25.35 5.73 6.99
CA PRO A 142 24.86 6.71 7.95
C PRO A 142 23.38 6.47 8.25
N ARG A 143 23.02 6.46 9.53
CA ARG A 143 21.64 6.34 10.02
C ARG A 143 20.98 7.72 10.06
N TYR A 144 20.52 8.20 8.90
CA TYR A 144 19.94 9.53 8.74
C TYR A 144 18.61 9.69 9.49
N ASN A 145 18.45 10.83 10.17
CA ASN A 145 17.19 11.20 10.82
C ASN A 145 16.43 12.30 10.10
N ASP A 146 17.07 13.07 9.20
CA ASP A 146 16.35 14.04 8.37
C ASP A 146 15.54 13.32 7.29
N PRO A 147 14.19 13.41 7.31
CA PRO A 147 13.37 12.72 6.34
C PRO A 147 13.56 13.25 4.91
N LEU A 148 14.06 14.48 4.72
CA LEU A 148 14.46 14.99 3.40
C LEU A 148 15.56 14.14 2.77
N LYS A 149 16.56 13.75 3.57
CA LYS A 149 17.64 12.86 3.11
C LYS A 149 17.15 11.44 2.86
N LEU A 150 16.11 11.00 3.59
CA LEU A 150 15.48 9.69 3.38
C LEU A 150 14.68 9.63 2.08
N VAL A 151 14.03 10.74 1.66
CA VAL A 151 13.38 10.85 0.35
C VAL A 151 14.39 10.71 -0.80
N GLU A 152 15.62 11.20 -0.61
CA GLU A 152 16.72 11.05 -1.58
C GLU A 152 17.29 9.62 -1.58
N THR A 153 17.65 9.11 -0.40
CA THR A 153 18.37 7.82 -0.28
C THR A 153 17.47 6.60 -0.46
N LYS A 154 16.17 6.73 -0.16
CA LYS A 154 15.12 5.69 -0.27
C LYS A 154 15.54 4.33 0.28
N ARG A 155 16.29 4.32 1.38
CA ARG A 155 16.82 3.08 1.97
C ARG A 155 17.05 3.20 3.46
N GLY A 156 16.93 2.10 4.19
CA GLY A 156 17.17 2.05 5.63
C GLY A 156 16.57 0.84 6.32
N ARG A 157 16.37 0.95 7.65
CA ARG A 157 15.66 -0.05 8.49
C ARG A 157 14.41 0.59 9.09
N CYS A 158 13.71 -0.09 10.00
CA CYS A 158 12.42 0.36 10.53
C CYS A 158 12.38 1.83 10.94
N GLY A 159 13.44 2.32 11.60
CA GLY A 159 13.64 3.74 11.93
C GLY A 159 13.49 4.70 10.75
N GLU A 160 14.26 4.48 9.68
CA GLU A 160 14.20 5.30 8.46
C GLU A 160 12.90 5.10 7.68
N TRP A 161 12.38 3.87 7.65
CA TRP A 161 11.12 3.53 6.97
C TRP A 161 9.94 4.29 7.58
N ALA A 162 9.72 4.18 8.90
CA ALA A 162 8.63 4.87 9.59
C ALA A 162 8.80 6.40 9.54
N ASN A 163 10.02 6.91 9.69
CA ASN A 163 10.34 8.33 9.60
C ASN A 163 9.95 8.92 8.23
N CYS A 164 10.42 8.29 7.16
CA CYS A 164 10.14 8.75 5.80
C CYS A 164 8.67 8.56 5.42
N PHE A 165 8.06 7.41 5.76
CA PHE A 165 6.65 7.17 5.46
C PHE A 165 5.71 8.14 6.20
N THR A 166 6.01 8.48 7.46
CA THR A 166 5.23 9.47 8.20
C THR A 166 5.30 10.85 7.53
N LEU A 167 6.47 11.25 7.01
CA LEU A 167 6.57 12.46 6.17
C LEU A 167 5.67 12.38 4.94
N TYR A 168 5.64 11.24 4.22
CA TYR A 168 4.75 11.05 3.08
C TYR A 168 3.28 11.23 3.50
N CYS A 169 2.83 10.60 4.57
CA CYS A 169 1.46 10.75 5.06
C CYS A 169 1.14 12.22 5.38
N ARG A 170 2.02 12.92 6.10
CA ARG A 170 1.84 14.35 6.41
C ARG A 170 1.83 15.21 5.15
N ALA A 171 2.68 14.92 4.17
CA ALA A 171 2.72 15.64 2.91
C ALA A 171 1.39 15.56 2.15
N PHE A 172 0.73 14.40 2.14
CA PHE A 172 -0.59 14.24 1.52
C PHE A 172 -1.76 14.70 2.41
N GLY A 173 -1.48 15.36 3.53
CA GLY A 173 -2.49 15.98 4.39
C GLY A 173 -3.13 15.03 5.41
N TYR A 174 -2.66 13.79 5.51
CA TYR A 174 -3.15 12.86 6.53
C TYR A 174 -2.70 13.29 7.91
N GLU A 175 -3.60 13.26 8.89
CA GLU A 175 -3.20 13.34 10.30
C GLU A 175 -2.43 12.07 10.65
N SER A 176 -1.19 12.23 11.08
CA SER A 176 -0.26 11.10 11.26
C SER A 176 0.51 11.21 12.56
N ARG A 177 0.75 10.05 13.17
CA ARG A 177 1.60 9.88 14.34
C ARG A 177 2.76 8.96 13.99
N LEU A 178 3.95 9.30 14.47
CA LEU A 178 5.06 8.36 14.54
C LEU A 178 4.89 7.56 15.83
N ILE A 179 4.89 6.24 15.72
CA ILE A 179 4.73 5.35 16.88
C ILE A 179 6.09 4.82 17.31
N LEU A 180 6.37 4.97 18.60
CA LEU A 180 7.59 4.52 19.25
C LEU A 180 7.27 3.35 20.18
N ASP A 181 7.73 2.16 19.81
CA ASP A 181 7.74 0.99 20.67
C ASP A 181 9.12 0.85 21.30
N PHE A 182 9.15 0.87 22.64
CA PHE A 182 10.39 0.83 23.43
C PHE A 182 11.13 -0.52 23.29
N THR A 183 10.52 -1.51 22.65
CA THR A 183 11.13 -2.80 22.31
C THR A 183 11.78 -2.82 20.91
N ASP A 184 12.36 -1.69 20.50
CA ASP A 184 13.15 -1.50 19.27
C ASP A 184 12.35 -1.67 17.98
N HIS A 185 11.19 -1.00 17.89
CA HIS A 185 10.45 -0.87 16.63
C HIS A 185 9.72 0.47 16.55
N VAL A 186 9.44 0.90 15.32
CA VAL A 186 8.68 2.12 15.05
C VAL A 186 7.81 1.94 13.81
N TRP A 187 6.66 2.60 13.80
CA TRP A 187 5.71 2.57 12.68
C TRP A 187 4.88 3.85 12.64
N THR A 188 3.80 3.86 11.88
CA THR A 188 2.97 5.05 11.65
C THR A 188 1.51 4.76 12.02
N GLU A 189 0.81 5.74 12.57
CA GLU A 189 -0.66 5.74 12.57
C GLU A 189 -1.16 6.89 11.71
N CYS A 190 -2.30 6.70 11.06
CA CYS A 190 -3.04 7.78 10.41
C CYS A 190 -4.50 7.79 10.84
N PHE A 191 -5.08 8.98 11.03
CA PHE A 191 -6.50 9.08 11.34
C PHE A 191 -7.33 8.83 10.07
N SER A 192 -8.12 7.76 10.08
CA SER A 192 -9.01 7.44 8.97
C SER A 192 -10.36 8.11 9.20
N GLN A 193 -10.65 9.16 8.43
CA GLN A 193 -11.95 9.81 8.45
C GLN A 193 -13.09 8.84 8.08
N SER A 194 -12.80 7.82 7.27
CA SER A 194 -13.78 6.79 6.89
C SER A 194 -14.14 5.85 8.04
N LEU A 195 -13.20 5.62 8.97
CA LEU A 195 -13.39 4.72 10.11
C LEU A 195 -13.66 5.48 11.42
N GLY A 196 -13.47 6.80 11.42
CA GLY A 196 -13.57 7.63 12.62
C GLY A 196 -12.52 7.33 13.70
N ARG A 197 -11.39 6.72 13.34
CA ARG A 197 -10.34 6.31 14.31
C ARG A 197 -8.94 6.30 13.72
N TRP A 198 -7.95 6.28 14.60
CA TRP A 198 -6.55 6.01 14.24
C TRP A 198 -6.40 4.58 13.71
N MET A 199 -5.68 4.48 12.58
CA MET A 199 -5.40 3.25 11.87
C MET A 199 -3.90 2.99 11.89
N HIS A 200 -3.54 1.79 12.32
CA HIS A 200 -2.18 1.28 12.31
C HIS A 200 -1.64 1.14 10.88
N LEU A 201 -0.39 1.53 10.63
CA LEU A 201 0.33 1.40 9.36
C LEU A 201 1.79 1.01 9.64
N ASP A 202 2.20 -0.21 9.25
CA ASP A 202 3.62 -0.60 9.24
C ASP A 202 4.15 -0.56 7.79
N PRO A 203 4.93 0.46 7.43
CA PRO A 203 5.50 0.56 6.08
C PRO A 203 6.55 -0.51 5.79
N CYS A 204 7.23 -1.06 6.80
CA CYS A 204 8.23 -2.11 6.62
C CYS A 204 7.59 -3.41 6.17
N GLU A 205 6.41 -3.70 6.68
CA GLU A 205 5.67 -4.93 6.37
C GLU A 205 4.64 -4.71 5.26
N GLY A 206 4.28 -3.46 4.96
CA GLY A 206 3.17 -3.16 4.05
C GLY A 206 1.82 -3.57 4.64
N ILE A 207 1.72 -3.63 5.97
CA ILE A 207 0.53 -4.05 6.71
C ILE A 207 -0.16 -2.82 7.28
N TYR A 208 -1.48 -2.84 7.28
CA TYR A 208 -2.28 -1.79 7.89
C TYR A 208 -3.43 -2.37 8.70
N ASP A 209 -3.92 -1.61 9.67
CA ASP A 209 -5.03 -1.92 10.56
C ASP A 209 -4.98 -3.30 11.27
N ARG A 210 -3.77 -3.84 11.43
CA ARG A 210 -3.46 -5.04 12.23
C ARG A 210 -2.58 -4.69 13.43
N PRO A 211 -3.09 -4.00 14.46
CA PRO A 211 -2.26 -3.58 15.59
C PRO A 211 -1.71 -4.75 16.41
N LEU A 212 -2.36 -5.91 16.43
CA LEU A 212 -1.86 -7.09 17.15
C LEU A 212 -0.74 -7.83 16.41
N LEU A 213 -0.26 -7.33 15.26
CA LEU A 213 0.85 -7.89 14.50
C LEU A 213 2.07 -8.17 15.39
N TYR A 214 2.40 -7.23 16.27
CA TYR A 214 3.61 -7.32 17.09
C TYR A 214 3.47 -8.31 18.23
N GLU A 215 2.39 -8.23 19.02
CA GLU A 215 2.19 -9.14 20.16
C GLU A 215 1.84 -10.56 19.71
N LYS A 216 0.87 -10.72 18.79
CA LYS A 216 0.39 -12.05 18.36
C LYS A 216 1.22 -12.62 17.20
N GLY A 217 1.55 -11.81 16.19
CA GLY A 217 2.30 -12.28 15.03
C GLY A 217 3.79 -12.48 15.30
N TRP A 218 4.44 -11.50 15.92
CA TRP A 218 5.89 -11.55 16.19
C TRP A 218 6.23 -12.07 17.59
N ASN A 219 5.22 -12.32 18.43
CA ASN A 219 5.41 -12.70 19.83
C ASN A 219 6.25 -11.67 20.62
N LYS A 220 6.18 -10.38 20.24
CA LYS A 220 6.92 -9.31 20.93
C LYS A 220 6.38 -9.11 22.33
N LYS A 221 7.32 -8.95 23.26
CA LYS A 221 7.04 -8.64 24.66
C LYS A 221 6.95 -7.14 24.91
N LEU A 222 5.85 -6.51 24.45
CA LEU A 222 5.65 -5.06 24.51
C LEU A 222 5.64 -4.50 25.95
N ASN A 223 6.09 -3.26 26.12
CA ASN A 223 6.04 -2.50 27.37
C ASN A 223 5.40 -1.11 27.20
N TYR A 224 6.01 -0.23 26.41
CA TYR A 224 5.54 1.13 26.13
C TYR A 224 5.45 1.34 24.63
N VAL A 225 4.26 1.70 24.16
CA VAL A 225 4.01 2.11 22.77
C VAL A 225 3.41 3.51 22.78
N ILE A 226 4.22 4.48 22.38
CA ILE A 226 3.92 5.91 22.49
C ILE A 226 3.70 6.48 21.10
N ALA A 227 2.57 7.12 20.89
CA ALA A 227 2.26 7.86 19.68
C ALA A 227 2.70 9.31 19.82
N ILE A 228 3.44 9.81 18.82
CA ILE A 228 3.94 11.19 18.79
C ILE A 228 3.45 11.87 17.51
N SER A 229 2.83 13.04 17.65
CA SER A 229 2.38 13.89 16.54
C SER A 229 2.53 15.37 16.88
N LYS A 230 2.25 16.25 15.93
CA LYS A 230 2.32 17.71 16.13
C LYS A 230 1.39 18.24 17.24
N ASP A 231 0.32 17.51 17.52
CA ASP A 231 -0.76 17.87 18.44
C ASP A 231 -0.63 17.19 19.81
N GLY A 232 0.34 16.31 20.02
CA GLY A 232 0.57 15.71 21.33
C GLY A 232 1.32 14.40 21.33
N VAL A 233 1.38 13.82 22.53
CA VAL A 233 2.06 12.55 22.82
C VAL A 233 1.12 11.68 23.64
N PHE A 234 0.82 10.47 23.15
CA PHE A 234 -0.22 9.60 23.71
C PHE A 234 0.31 8.21 23.98
N ASP A 235 -0.10 7.62 25.10
CA ASP A 235 0.09 6.19 25.31
C ASP A 235 -0.99 5.42 24.54
N VAL A 236 -0.56 4.69 23.50
CA VAL A 236 -1.43 3.85 22.67
C VAL A 236 -1.17 2.37 22.89
N THR A 237 -0.45 2.00 23.96
CA THR A 237 -0.03 0.61 24.24
C THR A 237 -1.20 -0.37 24.23
N LYS A 238 -2.34 0.01 24.81
CA LYS A 238 -3.56 -0.81 24.86
C LYS A 238 -4.13 -1.17 23.48
N ARG A 239 -3.84 -0.39 22.43
CA ARG A 239 -4.22 -0.72 21.05
C ARG A 239 -3.49 -1.97 20.54
N TYR A 240 -2.25 -2.20 21.00
CA TYR A 240 -1.31 -3.17 20.47
C TYR A 240 -1.19 -4.46 21.32
N THR A 241 -2.01 -4.60 22.37
CA THR A 241 -1.99 -5.75 23.27
C THR A 241 -3.40 -6.21 23.63
N ARG A 242 -3.54 -7.51 23.92
CA ARG A 242 -4.68 -8.10 24.64
C ARG A 242 -4.26 -8.69 25.99
N LYS A 243 -2.98 -8.58 26.33
CA LYS A 243 -2.36 -9.12 27.54
C LYS A 243 -1.87 -7.97 28.41
N TRP A 244 -2.78 -7.04 28.72
CA TRP A 244 -2.44 -5.81 29.45
C TRP A 244 -1.74 -6.07 30.78
N HIS A 245 -2.22 -7.04 31.56
CA HIS A 245 -1.56 -7.50 32.79
C HIS A 245 -0.08 -7.91 32.59
N GLU A 246 0.28 -8.59 31.49
CA GLU A 246 1.67 -8.92 31.17
C GLU A 246 2.48 -7.69 30.74
N VAL A 247 1.85 -6.74 30.05
CA VAL A 247 2.48 -5.47 29.67
C VAL A 247 2.78 -4.62 30.90
N LEU A 248 1.81 -4.49 31.83
CA LEU A 248 1.97 -3.75 33.08
C LEU A 248 3.17 -4.23 33.89
N SER A 249 3.37 -5.55 34.03
CA SER A 249 4.51 -6.11 34.78
C SER A 249 5.87 -5.79 34.14
N ARG A 250 5.90 -5.43 32.85
CA ARG A 250 7.10 -5.01 32.10
C ARG A 250 7.31 -3.50 32.08
N ARG A 251 6.35 -2.70 32.57
CA ARG A 251 6.40 -1.23 32.60
C ARG A 251 7.06 -0.74 33.89
N ASN A 252 8.38 -0.89 33.93
CA ASN A 252 9.22 -0.64 35.11
C ASN A 252 10.05 0.65 35.05
N ILE A 253 9.88 1.50 34.03
CA ILE A 253 10.67 2.74 33.87
C ILE A 253 10.11 3.86 34.76
N ALA A 254 8.78 4.00 34.78
CA ALA A 254 8.06 4.97 35.60
C ALA A 254 6.66 4.41 35.91
N THR A 255 6.04 4.90 36.99
CA THR A 255 4.67 4.50 37.36
C THR A 255 3.65 4.96 36.30
N GLU A 256 2.51 4.28 36.17
CA GLU A 256 1.46 4.69 35.22
C GLU A 256 0.97 6.14 35.46
N GLN A 257 0.92 6.57 36.71
CA GLN A 257 0.54 7.95 37.08
C GLN A 257 1.60 8.95 36.59
N THR A 258 2.88 8.64 36.80
CA THR A 258 4.00 9.46 36.31
C THR A 258 4.02 9.54 34.80
N VAL A 259 3.87 8.40 34.09
CA VAL A 259 3.82 8.34 32.62
C VAL A 259 2.67 9.21 32.10
N SER A 260 1.47 9.04 32.64
CA SER A 260 0.30 9.83 32.26
C SER A 260 0.52 11.33 32.48
N ALA A 261 1.10 11.72 33.63
CA ALA A 261 1.39 13.12 33.94
C ALA A 261 2.43 13.73 32.99
N VAL A 262 3.49 13.00 32.66
CA VAL A 262 4.54 13.44 31.71
C VAL A 262 3.95 13.61 30.31
N LEU A 263 3.19 12.64 29.82
CA LEU A 263 2.55 12.71 28.50
C LEU A 263 1.53 13.85 28.42
N ALA A 264 0.75 14.07 29.49
CA ALA A 264 -0.18 15.19 29.58
C ALA A 264 0.53 16.55 29.62
N LYS A 265 1.67 16.65 30.32
CA LYS A 265 2.54 17.83 30.27
C LYS A 265 3.01 18.06 28.83
N MET A 266 3.65 17.10 28.19
CA MET A 266 4.15 17.22 26.80
C MET A 266 3.04 17.58 25.80
N THR A 267 1.86 16.98 25.93
CA THR A 267 0.71 17.26 25.07
C THR A 267 0.21 18.70 25.24
N ARG A 268 0.11 19.19 26.48
CA ARG A 268 -0.21 20.60 26.74
C ARG A 268 0.83 21.53 26.12
N GLU A 269 2.11 21.15 26.13
CA GLU A 269 3.19 21.93 25.51
C GLU A 269 3.05 22.02 23.99
N CYS A 270 2.75 20.89 23.32
CA CYS A 270 2.48 20.86 21.88
C CYS A 270 1.28 21.72 21.49
N ARG A 271 0.29 21.82 22.37
CA ARG A 271 -0.99 22.51 22.15
C ARG A 271 -1.00 23.97 22.62
N ARG A 272 0.09 24.51 23.19
CA ARG A 272 0.14 25.87 23.78
C ARG A 272 -0.33 26.98 22.83
N SER A 273 -0.12 26.83 21.53
CA SER A 273 -0.43 27.84 20.51
C SER A 273 -1.74 27.59 19.76
N PHE A 274 -2.53 26.59 20.16
CA PHE A 274 -3.75 26.21 19.43
C PHE A 274 -4.94 27.05 19.89
N ALA A 275 -5.90 27.29 18.99
CA ALA A 275 -7.14 28.01 19.32
C ALA A 275 -8.09 27.14 20.17
N SER A 276 -8.91 27.78 21.00
CA SER A 276 -9.83 27.11 21.94
C SER A 276 -10.76 26.08 21.26
N GLU A 277 -11.30 26.41 20.09
CA GLU A 277 -12.17 25.50 19.31
C GLU A 277 -11.44 24.24 18.85
N THR A 278 -10.20 24.39 18.36
CA THR A 278 -9.36 23.26 17.97
C THR A 278 -8.99 22.41 19.18
N LEU A 279 -8.69 23.04 20.32
CA LEU A 279 -8.39 22.33 21.57
C LEU A 279 -9.57 21.45 22.01
N SER A 280 -10.79 21.99 22.05
CA SER A 280 -11.99 21.23 22.41
C SER A 280 -12.17 20.01 21.50
N THR A 281 -12.02 20.19 20.19
CA THR A 281 -12.16 19.10 19.21
C THR A 281 -11.10 18.01 19.43
N LEU A 282 -9.86 18.39 19.75
CA LEU A 282 -8.78 17.45 20.03
C LEU A 282 -9.00 16.71 21.35
N GLU A 283 -9.45 17.40 22.39
CA GLU A 283 -9.76 16.80 23.70
C GLU A 283 -10.91 15.79 23.61
N ASP A 284 -11.97 16.13 22.86
CA ASP A 284 -13.07 15.20 22.58
C ASP A 284 -12.58 13.96 21.83
N ARG A 285 -11.72 14.14 20.83
CA ARG A 285 -11.11 13.03 20.08
C ARG A 285 -10.24 12.14 20.96
N ASP A 286 -9.39 12.73 21.80
CA ASP A 286 -8.52 12.00 22.73
C ASP A 286 -9.35 11.18 23.73
N LYS A 287 -10.46 11.74 24.20
CA LYS A 287 -11.40 11.06 25.09
C LYS A 287 -12.06 9.87 24.38
N CYS A 288 -12.61 10.08 23.18
CA CYS A 288 -13.21 9.01 22.39
C CYS A 288 -12.21 7.89 22.07
N GLU A 289 -10.97 8.24 21.74
CA GLU A 289 -9.89 7.26 21.50
C GLU A 289 -9.60 6.43 22.75
N ARG A 290 -9.47 7.09 23.92
CA ARG A 290 -9.20 6.41 25.19
C ARG A 290 -10.32 5.44 25.55
N GLU A 291 -11.56 5.89 25.47
CA GLU A 291 -12.74 5.05 25.74
C GLU A 291 -12.84 3.87 24.76
N ALA A 292 -12.54 4.07 23.47
CA ALA A 292 -12.50 3.00 22.49
C ALA A 292 -11.42 1.96 22.82
N MET A 293 -10.20 2.40 23.16
CA MET A 293 -9.12 1.48 23.52
C MET A 293 -9.44 0.66 24.77
N GLU A 294 -10.08 1.25 25.80
CA GLU A 294 -10.50 0.49 26.98
C GLU A 294 -11.57 -0.56 26.65
N ARG A 295 -12.53 -0.23 25.77
CA ARG A 295 -13.54 -1.20 25.31
C ARG A 295 -12.91 -2.34 24.51
N ASP A 296 -12.02 -2.00 23.58
CA ASP A 296 -11.40 -2.98 22.67
C ASP A 296 -10.41 -3.90 23.39
N LEU A 297 -9.80 -3.45 24.49
CA LEU A 297 -8.80 -4.22 25.24
C LEU A 297 -9.35 -5.55 25.78
N TYR A 298 -10.61 -5.54 26.24
CA TYR A 298 -11.27 -6.73 26.81
C TYR A 298 -12.23 -7.40 25.82
N SER A 299 -12.25 -6.96 24.56
CA SER A 299 -13.09 -7.57 23.54
C SER A 299 -12.63 -8.99 23.23
N THR A 300 -13.58 -9.93 23.27
CA THR A 300 -13.37 -11.33 22.87
C THR A 300 -13.56 -11.56 21.37
N ASP A 301 -13.95 -10.53 20.61
CA ASP A 301 -14.26 -10.60 19.17
C ASP A 301 -13.02 -10.66 18.27
N ASP A 302 -11.81 -10.70 18.86
CA ASP A 302 -10.62 -11.06 18.11
C ASP A 302 -10.73 -12.53 17.71
N ALA A 303 -11.31 -12.77 16.54
CA ALA A 303 -11.15 -14.00 15.79
C ALA A 303 -9.70 -14.53 15.92
N PRO A 304 -9.48 -15.86 15.96
CA PRO A 304 -8.14 -16.44 15.91
C PRO A 304 -7.53 -16.18 14.52
N VAL A 305 -7.13 -14.93 14.26
CA VAL A 305 -6.44 -14.51 13.06
C VAL A 305 -4.99 -14.93 13.22
N SER A 306 -4.53 -15.83 12.36
CA SER A 306 -3.12 -16.15 12.23
C SER A 306 -2.41 -14.94 11.64
N LEU A 307 -1.72 -14.17 12.49
CA LEU A 307 -0.93 -13.02 12.07
C LEU A 307 0.48 -13.47 11.70
N PRO A 308 1.12 -12.83 10.71
CA PRO A 308 2.38 -13.30 10.19
C PRO A 308 3.50 -12.96 11.18
N GLY A 309 4.54 -13.80 11.20
CA GLY A 309 5.83 -13.40 11.76
C GLY A 309 6.41 -12.22 10.99
N ARG A 310 7.41 -11.57 11.57
CA ARG A 310 8.12 -10.45 10.95
C ARG A 310 8.68 -10.87 9.61
N GLN A 311 8.57 -10.04 8.59
CA GLN A 311 9.12 -10.30 7.26
C GLN A 311 10.41 -9.50 6.99
N SER A 312 10.54 -8.30 7.56
CA SER A 312 11.73 -7.45 7.45
C SER A 312 12.91 -7.91 8.33
N GLY A 313 14.14 -7.61 7.89
CA GLY A 313 15.38 -7.96 8.62
C GLY A 313 16.02 -9.28 8.19
N ASP A 314 17.25 -9.49 8.63
CA ASP A 314 17.97 -10.76 8.39
C ASP A 314 17.27 -11.94 9.04
N LYS A 315 17.30 -13.11 8.37
CA LYS A 315 16.63 -14.33 8.87
C LYS A 315 17.16 -14.75 10.24
N GLU A 316 18.48 -14.79 10.42
CA GLU A 316 19.12 -15.16 11.69
C GLU A 316 18.71 -14.22 12.82
N TRP A 317 18.61 -12.92 12.53
CA TRP A 317 18.19 -11.93 13.49
C TRP A 317 16.72 -12.12 13.90
N ARG A 318 15.82 -12.42 12.95
CA ARG A 318 14.42 -12.77 13.23
C ARG A 318 14.30 -14.05 14.08
N ILE A 319 15.10 -15.08 13.78
CA ILE A 319 15.16 -16.33 14.59
C ILE A 319 15.59 -16.01 16.02
N SER A 320 16.65 -15.21 16.18
CA SER A 320 17.20 -14.88 17.50
C SER A 320 16.20 -14.16 18.41
N ARG A 321 15.21 -13.48 17.80
CA ARG A 321 14.15 -12.75 18.50
C ARG A 321 12.84 -13.54 18.59
N SER A 322 12.80 -14.76 18.07
CA SER A 322 11.58 -15.58 17.97
C SER A 322 10.44 -14.89 17.19
N GLU A 323 10.79 -14.05 16.21
CA GLU A 323 9.84 -13.25 15.42
C GLU A 323 9.46 -13.94 14.08
N ILE A 324 9.83 -15.21 13.86
CA ILE A 324 9.59 -15.92 12.59
C ILE A 324 8.13 -16.37 12.39
N GLY A 325 7.28 -16.35 13.42
CA GLY A 325 5.96 -16.97 13.37
C GLY A 325 6.07 -18.51 13.30
N SER A 326 4.95 -19.22 13.43
CA SER A 326 4.92 -20.68 13.26
C SER A 326 5.07 -21.06 11.77
N ASP A 327 6.00 -21.96 11.45
CA ASP A 327 6.41 -22.42 10.10
C ASP A 327 5.32 -23.15 9.26
N ASP A 328 4.05 -23.11 9.66
CA ASP A 328 2.96 -23.69 8.85
C ASP A 328 2.54 -22.68 7.78
N ASN A 329 2.95 -22.93 6.54
CA ASN A 329 2.49 -22.30 5.28
C ASN A 329 1.81 -20.92 5.43
N CYS A 330 2.55 -19.86 5.06
CA CYS A 330 2.14 -18.46 4.91
C CYS A 330 0.72 -18.23 4.36
N SER A 331 -0.29 -18.41 5.20
CA SER A 331 -1.66 -17.98 4.92
C SER A 331 -2.16 -17.27 6.16
N LEU A 332 -2.38 -15.96 6.01
CA LEU A 332 -3.06 -15.10 6.97
C LEU A 332 -4.48 -15.62 7.14
N SER A 333 -4.74 -16.60 8.01
CA SER A 333 -6.09 -17.14 8.18
C SER A 333 -6.93 -16.19 9.04
N CYS A 334 -7.48 -15.14 8.44
CA CYS A 334 -8.54 -14.33 9.04
C CYS A 334 -9.89 -15.06 8.92
N SER A 335 -10.56 -15.30 10.05
CA SER A 335 -11.93 -15.86 10.07
C SER A 335 -13.04 -14.80 10.01
N SER A 336 -12.68 -13.52 9.97
CA SER A 336 -13.61 -12.38 9.88
C SER A 336 -13.29 -11.48 8.68
N CYS A 337 -13.28 -12.05 7.48
CA CYS A 337 -13.28 -11.24 6.27
C CYS A 337 -14.70 -10.66 6.08
N PRO A 338 -14.86 -9.35 5.81
CA PRO A 338 -16.17 -8.81 5.47
C PRO A 338 -16.65 -9.47 4.16
N VAL A 339 -17.96 -9.73 4.06
CA VAL A 339 -18.56 -10.20 2.81
C VAL A 339 -18.35 -9.13 1.75
N ARG A 340 -17.62 -9.47 0.68
CA ARG A 340 -17.32 -8.56 -0.43
C ARG A 340 -18.30 -8.80 -1.56
N VAL A 341 -18.90 -7.74 -2.06
CA VAL A 341 -19.64 -7.78 -3.32
C VAL A 341 -18.62 -7.59 -4.43
N CYS A 342 -18.41 -8.63 -5.24
CA CYS A 342 -17.56 -8.57 -6.41
C CYS A 342 -18.43 -8.45 -7.66
N ILE A 343 -18.06 -7.52 -8.56
CA ILE A 343 -18.80 -7.26 -9.79
C ILE A 343 -17.80 -7.20 -10.93
N ASP A 344 -18.06 -7.99 -11.97
CA ASP A 344 -17.18 -8.10 -13.13
C ASP A 344 -17.92 -8.11 -14.46
N GLU A 345 -19.15 -7.57 -14.48
CA GLU A 345 -20.00 -7.43 -15.67
C GLU A 345 -19.25 -6.83 -16.87
N HIS A 346 -18.26 -5.97 -16.62
CA HIS A 346 -17.36 -5.41 -17.62
C HIS A 346 -16.62 -6.51 -18.43
N VAL A 347 -16.24 -7.63 -17.81
CA VAL A 347 -15.60 -8.76 -18.49
C VAL A 347 -16.53 -9.37 -19.53
N THR A 348 -17.77 -9.72 -19.12
CA THR A 348 -18.76 -10.32 -20.01
C THR A 348 -19.09 -9.38 -21.18
N THR A 349 -19.28 -8.09 -20.89
CA THR A 349 -19.57 -7.10 -21.94
C THR A 349 -18.40 -6.92 -22.91
N ILE A 350 -17.14 -7.00 -22.45
CA ILE A 350 -15.95 -6.95 -23.32
C ILE A 350 -15.91 -8.17 -24.26
N TYR A 351 -16.06 -9.39 -23.74
CA TYR A 351 -16.07 -10.59 -24.59
C TYR A 351 -17.26 -10.59 -25.56
N ASN A 352 -18.44 -10.12 -25.15
CA ASN A 352 -19.59 -9.95 -26.04
C ASN A 352 -19.32 -8.93 -27.15
N ALA A 353 -18.62 -7.83 -26.86
CA ALA A 353 -18.30 -6.81 -27.85
C ALA A 353 -17.36 -7.32 -28.96
N PHE A 354 -16.52 -8.32 -28.67
CA PHE A 354 -15.70 -8.97 -29.69
C PHE A 354 -16.51 -9.78 -30.71
N SER A 355 -17.73 -10.20 -30.37
CA SER A 355 -18.64 -10.84 -31.33
C SER A 355 -18.92 -9.94 -32.54
N SER A 356 -19.13 -8.63 -32.32
CA SER A 356 -19.30 -7.66 -33.40
C SER A 356 -18.05 -7.53 -34.27
N VAL A 357 -16.86 -7.54 -33.65
CA VAL A 357 -15.57 -7.45 -34.37
C VAL A 357 -15.36 -8.68 -35.26
N LEU A 358 -15.55 -9.88 -34.70
CA LEU A 358 -15.41 -11.12 -35.45
C LEU A 358 -16.48 -11.28 -36.54
N SER A 359 -17.72 -10.86 -36.27
CA SER A 359 -18.82 -10.88 -37.25
C SER A 359 -18.46 -10.04 -38.47
N HIS A 360 -17.92 -8.85 -38.25
CA HIS A 360 -17.42 -7.99 -39.32
C HIS A 360 -16.30 -8.63 -40.13
N PHE A 361 -15.35 -9.33 -39.50
CA PHE A 361 -14.28 -10.04 -40.22
C PHE A 361 -14.83 -11.14 -41.13
N VAL A 362 -15.83 -11.90 -40.65
CA VAL A 362 -16.46 -12.96 -41.43
C VAL A 362 -17.34 -12.40 -42.56
N GLU A 363 -18.15 -11.38 -42.28
CA GLU A 363 -19.03 -10.74 -43.27
C GLU A 363 -18.25 -10.09 -44.42
N ASN A 364 -17.07 -9.56 -44.14
CA ASN A 364 -16.20 -8.91 -45.13
C ASN A 364 -15.12 -9.84 -45.71
N ASN A 365 -15.19 -11.15 -45.44
CA ASN A 365 -14.22 -12.16 -45.91
C ASN A 365 -12.75 -11.79 -45.61
N VAL A 366 -12.49 -11.23 -44.43
CA VAL A 366 -11.13 -10.88 -43.99
C VAL A 366 -10.32 -12.16 -43.76
N PRO A 367 -9.15 -12.33 -44.40
CA PRO A 367 -8.33 -13.52 -44.19
C PRO A 367 -7.83 -13.60 -42.74
N LYS A 368 -7.64 -14.81 -42.23
CA LYS A 368 -7.16 -15.08 -40.86
C LYS A 368 -5.90 -14.27 -40.49
N SER A 369 -4.93 -14.18 -41.38
CA SER A 369 -3.71 -13.40 -41.18
C SER A 369 -4.00 -11.90 -40.99
N GLY A 370 -4.92 -11.34 -41.80
CA GLY A 370 -5.35 -9.95 -41.69
C GLY A 370 -6.15 -9.67 -40.42
N ALA A 371 -7.02 -10.60 -39.99
CA ALA A 371 -7.74 -10.49 -38.72
C ALA A 371 -6.78 -10.47 -37.52
N ILE A 372 -5.74 -11.31 -37.52
CA ILE A 372 -4.71 -11.33 -36.47
C ILE A 372 -3.90 -10.04 -36.45
N GLU A 373 -3.49 -9.53 -37.62
CA GLU A 373 -2.78 -8.25 -37.73
C GLU A 373 -3.63 -7.09 -37.19
N LEU A 374 -4.92 -7.06 -37.53
CA LEU A 374 -5.89 -6.09 -37.03
C LEU A 374 -6.02 -6.10 -35.50
N LEU A 375 -6.13 -7.27 -34.89
CA LEU A 375 -6.18 -7.40 -33.44
C LEU A 375 -4.87 -6.95 -32.77
N LYS A 376 -3.71 -7.20 -33.40
CA LYS A 376 -2.40 -6.71 -32.92
C LYS A 376 -2.32 -5.18 -32.99
N ILE A 377 -2.82 -4.56 -34.06
CA ILE A 377 -2.87 -3.10 -34.19
C ILE A 377 -3.78 -2.52 -33.10
N LEU A 378 -4.97 -3.08 -32.89
CA LEU A 378 -5.88 -2.66 -31.82
C LEU A 378 -5.22 -2.79 -30.44
N LYS A 379 -4.50 -3.89 -30.19
CA LYS A 379 -3.70 -4.07 -28.96
C LYS A 379 -2.67 -2.97 -28.80
N GLY A 380 -1.96 -2.60 -29.87
CA GLY A 380 -1.01 -1.48 -29.88
C GLY A 380 -1.65 -0.14 -29.51
N ILE A 381 -2.77 0.20 -30.16
CA ILE A 381 -3.53 1.44 -29.92
C ILE A 381 -3.99 1.53 -28.45
N LEU A 382 -4.59 0.46 -27.92
CA LEU A 382 -4.99 0.41 -26.51
C LEU A 382 -3.77 0.45 -25.57
N GLY A 383 -2.63 -0.09 -26.01
CA GLY A 383 -1.35 -0.02 -25.31
C GLY A 383 -0.84 1.40 -25.14
N ASP A 384 -0.92 2.21 -26.19
CA ASP A 384 -0.56 3.63 -26.13
C ASP A 384 -1.59 4.45 -25.35
N LEU A 385 -2.88 4.12 -25.49
CA LEU A 385 -3.93 4.69 -24.64
C LEU A 385 -3.65 4.41 -23.16
N LYS A 386 -3.23 3.18 -22.79
CA LYS A 386 -2.88 2.81 -21.40
C LYS A 386 -1.77 3.69 -20.82
N LYS A 387 -0.81 4.12 -21.63
CA LYS A 387 0.31 4.99 -21.21
C LYS A 387 -0.10 6.45 -21.00
N SER A 388 -1.19 6.90 -21.63
CA SER A 388 -1.69 8.27 -21.45
C SER A 388 -2.31 8.49 -20.06
N PRO A 389 -2.33 9.73 -19.53
CA PRO A 389 -2.93 10.04 -18.23
C PRO A 389 -4.37 9.57 -18.13
N TYR A 390 -4.72 8.91 -17.02
CA TYR A 390 -6.00 8.19 -16.93
C TYR A 390 -7.23 9.12 -17.00
N LYS A 391 -7.11 10.37 -16.53
CA LYS A 391 -8.20 11.38 -16.56
C LYS A 391 -8.46 11.94 -17.95
N THR A 392 -7.49 11.88 -18.86
CA THR A 392 -7.53 12.52 -20.17
C THR A 392 -7.11 11.57 -21.30
N ARG A 393 -7.33 10.26 -21.12
CA ARG A 393 -6.84 9.24 -22.06
C ARG A 393 -7.23 9.57 -23.50
N ARG A 394 -6.22 9.72 -24.34
CA ARG A 394 -6.33 10.03 -25.77
C ARG A 394 -5.22 9.33 -26.53
N VAL A 395 -5.55 8.76 -27.68
CA VAL A 395 -4.57 8.27 -28.64
C VAL A 395 -4.98 8.68 -30.06
N SER A 396 -4.03 9.23 -30.81
CA SER A 396 -4.22 9.60 -32.21
C SER A 396 -3.79 8.47 -33.13
N LEU A 397 -4.63 8.12 -34.11
CA LEU A 397 -4.42 6.95 -34.97
C LEU A 397 -3.38 7.16 -36.09
N ASN A 398 -2.77 8.35 -36.18
CA ASN A 398 -1.80 8.73 -37.21
C ASN A 398 -0.35 8.31 -36.92
N SER A 399 -0.05 7.71 -35.76
CA SER A 399 1.25 7.11 -35.46
C SER A 399 1.47 5.75 -36.13
N VAL A 400 0.45 5.22 -36.82
CA VAL A 400 0.46 3.93 -37.50
C VAL A 400 0.92 4.14 -38.97
N PRO A 401 1.81 3.30 -39.53
CA PRO A 401 2.26 3.41 -40.92
C PRO A 401 1.10 3.54 -41.92
N ASN A 402 1.30 4.19 -43.08
CA ASN A 402 0.25 4.48 -44.08
C ASN A 402 -0.67 3.28 -44.44
N ASN A 403 -0.17 2.05 -44.37
CA ASN A 403 -0.98 0.84 -44.60
C ASN A 403 -1.96 0.59 -43.45
N GLY A 404 -1.53 0.84 -42.20
CA GLY A 404 -2.33 0.72 -40.99
C GLY A 404 -3.38 1.82 -40.82
N GLN A 405 -3.20 3.02 -41.38
CA GLN A 405 -4.27 4.04 -41.40
C GLN A 405 -5.50 3.57 -42.18
N LYS A 406 -5.33 3.01 -43.39
CA LYS A 406 -6.44 2.45 -44.18
C LYS A 406 -7.14 1.31 -43.43
N ILE A 407 -6.35 0.45 -42.81
CA ILE A 407 -6.80 -0.70 -42.02
C ILE A 407 -7.58 -0.26 -40.76
N VAL A 408 -7.16 0.82 -40.09
CA VAL A 408 -7.86 1.39 -38.93
C VAL A 408 -9.18 2.06 -39.32
N HIS A 409 -9.22 2.76 -40.47
CA HIS A 409 -10.48 3.29 -41.02
C HIS A 409 -11.47 2.17 -41.39
N GLN A 410 -10.99 1.02 -41.86
CA GLN A 410 -11.80 -0.17 -42.09
C GLN A 410 -12.30 -0.79 -40.77
N LEU A 411 -11.49 -0.75 -39.71
CA LEU A 411 -11.80 -1.33 -38.40
C LEU A 411 -12.81 -0.50 -37.59
N LEU A 412 -12.76 0.84 -37.70
CA LEU A 412 -13.53 1.80 -36.89
C LEU A 412 -15.03 1.46 -36.73
N PRO A 413 -15.78 1.15 -37.81
CA PRO A 413 -17.19 0.76 -37.71
C PRO A 413 -17.41 -0.51 -36.87
N SER A 414 -16.47 -1.47 -36.92
CA SER A 414 -16.57 -2.76 -36.23
C SER A 414 -16.18 -2.71 -34.75
N ILE A 415 -15.31 -1.76 -34.37
CA ILE A 415 -14.86 -1.59 -32.98
C ILE A 415 -15.66 -0.56 -32.20
N GLY A 416 -16.60 0.16 -32.82
CA GLY A 416 -17.41 1.18 -32.13
C GLY A 416 -18.15 0.62 -30.90
N HIS A 417 -18.68 -0.60 -30.99
CA HIS A 417 -19.30 -1.27 -29.84
C HIS A 417 -18.28 -1.57 -28.73
N LEU A 418 -17.10 -2.09 -29.10
CA LEU A 418 -16.01 -2.38 -28.17
C LEU A 418 -15.52 -1.11 -27.48
N LEU A 419 -15.28 -0.02 -28.22
CA LEU A 419 -14.90 1.28 -27.66
C LEU A 419 -15.93 1.75 -26.64
N ARG A 420 -17.23 1.68 -26.96
CA ARG A 420 -18.29 2.08 -26.03
C ARG A 420 -18.28 1.25 -24.73
N VAL A 421 -18.08 -0.07 -24.82
CA VAL A 421 -17.95 -0.95 -23.65
C VAL A 421 -16.75 -0.57 -22.80
N LEU A 422 -15.63 -0.19 -23.43
CA LEU A 422 -14.44 0.33 -22.75
C LEU A 422 -14.60 1.76 -22.21
N SER A 423 -15.78 2.39 -22.33
CA SER A 423 -16.02 3.80 -22.01
C SER A 423 -15.15 4.77 -22.84
N LEU A 424 -14.91 4.41 -24.11
CA LEU A 424 -14.18 5.17 -25.12
C LEU A 424 -15.08 5.53 -26.31
N LYS A 425 -14.68 6.56 -27.06
CA LYS A 425 -15.30 6.94 -28.33
C LYS A 425 -14.22 7.34 -29.34
N SER A 426 -14.55 7.25 -30.62
CA SER A 426 -13.75 7.82 -31.70
C SER A 426 -14.27 9.21 -32.05
N GLU A 427 -13.39 10.20 -32.11
CA GLU A 427 -13.69 11.57 -32.57
C GLU A 427 -12.92 11.87 -33.85
N LEU A 428 -13.59 12.50 -34.82
CA LEU A 428 -12.97 13.01 -36.03
C LEU A 428 -12.62 14.49 -35.80
N ASN A 429 -11.34 14.81 -35.84
CA ASN A 429 -10.82 16.16 -35.73
C ASN A 429 -11.00 16.93 -37.04
N THR A 430 -10.93 18.25 -36.96
CA THR A 430 -11.12 19.19 -38.09
C THR A 430 -10.06 19.06 -39.19
N ASP A 431 -8.94 18.42 -38.89
CA ASP A 431 -7.83 18.10 -39.79
C ASP A 431 -7.92 16.69 -40.41
N GLY A 432 -9.06 16.00 -40.21
CA GLY A 432 -9.28 14.64 -40.69
C GLY A 432 -8.65 13.55 -39.83
N ARG A 433 -8.01 13.88 -38.70
CA ARG A 433 -7.45 12.90 -37.77
C ARG A 433 -8.54 12.21 -36.96
N VAL A 434 -8.39 10.90 -36.75
CA VAL A 434 -9.27 10.18 -35.81
C VAL A 434 -8.53 9.95 -34.50
N ASP A 435 -9.12 10.40 -33.41
CA ASP A 435 -8.64 10.18 -32.06
C ASP A 435 -9.58 9.23 -31.30
N ILE A 436 -9.02 8.33 -30.52
CA ILE A 436 -9.79 7.57 -29.52
C ILE A 436 -9.62 8.28 -28.18
N VAL A 437 -10.74 8.68 -27.58
CA VAL A 437 -10.80 9.46 -26.36
C VAL A 437 -11.77 8.84 -25.35
N LEU A 438 -11.71 9.28 -24.10
CA LEU A 438 -12.70 8.93 -23.08
C LEU A 438 -14.12 9.37 -23.50
N ALA A 439 -15.08 8.46 -23.36
CA ALA A 439 -16.50 8.74 -23.55
C ALA A 439 -17.25 8.96 -22.22
N GLY A 440 -16.66 8.56 -21.10
CA GLY A 440 -17.30 8.65 -19.78
C GLY A 440 -16.28 8.54 -18.65
N ASP A 441 -16.68 7.86 -17.58
CA ASP A 441 -15.86 7.69 -16.38
C ASP A 441 -14.51 7.01 -16.71
N PRO A 442 -13.37 7.67 -16.47
CA PRO A 442 -12.06 7.10 -16.75
C PRO A 442 -11.78 5.81 -15.96
N VAL A 443 -12.38 5.64 -14.77
CA VAL A 443 -12.19 4.45 -13.93
C VAL A 443 -12.72 3.20 -14.63
N LYS A 444 -13.83 3.30 -15.37
CA LYS A 444 -14.37 2.19 -16.17
C LYS A 444 -13.41 1.75 -17.27
N THR A 445 -12.75 2.72 -17.91
CA THR A 445 -11.70 2.44 -18.91
C THR A 445 -10.53 1.72 -18.24
N SER A 446 -10.03 2.26 -17.13
CA SER A 446 -8.90 1.70 -16.38
C SER A 446 -9.17 0.29 -15.84
N LEU A 447 -10.39 0.02 -15.38
CA LEU A 447 -10.85 -1.31 -14.96
C LEU A 447 -10.90 -2.28 -16.16
N SER A 448 -11.39 -1.83 -17.31
CA SER A 448 -11.61 -2.65 -18.50
C SER A 448 -10.33 -2.95 -19.30
N LEU A 449 -9.34 -2.06 -19.25
CA LEU A 449 -8.11 -2.16 -20.05
C LEU A 449 -7.36 -3.49 -19.84
N PRO A 450 -7.03 -3.91 -18.60
CA PRO A 450 -6.39 -5.20 -18.36
C PRO A 450 -7.16 -6.40 -18.94
N VAL A 451 -8.49 -6.36 -18.86
CA VAL A 451 -9.37 -7.43 -19.35
C VAL A 451 -9.37 -7.50 -20.87
N VAL A 452 -9.48 -6.36 -21.56
CA VAL A 452 -9.45 -6.34 -23.03
C VAL A 452 -8.09 -6.75 -23.58
N PHE A 453 -6.97 -6.42 -22.91
CA PHE A 453 -5.66 -6.96 -23.30
C PHE A 453 -5.63 -8.48 -23.22
N LYS A 454 -6.16 -9.05 -22.13
CA LYS A 454 -6.23 -10.50 -21.98
C LYS A 454 -7.15 -11.15 -23.02
N ALA A 455 -8.30 -10.54 -23.28
CA ALA A 455 -9.23 -11.01 -24.30
C ALA A 455 -8.61 -10.98 -25.70
N LEU A 456 -7.86 -9.91 -26.05
CA LEU A 456 -7.12 -9.83 -27.30
C LEU A 456 -6.07 -10.93 -27.42
N ASP A 457 -5.34 -11.23 -26.33
CA ASP A 457 -4.34 -12.30 -26.32
C ASP A 457 -4.98 -13.68 -26.50
N ASP A 458 -6.09 -13.95 -25.81
CA ASP A 458 -6.85 -15.19 -25.97
C ASP A 458 -7.38 -15.32 -27.41
N MET A 459 -7.96 -14.26 -27.98
CA MET A 459 -8.47 -14.29 -29.36
C MET A 459 -7.37 -14.47 -30.40
N ILE A 460 -6.23 -13.80 -30.25
CA ILE A 460 -5.10 -13.98 -31.17
C ILE A 460 -4.60 -15.42 -31.09
N HIS A 461 -4.52 -15.99 -29.88
CA HIS A 461 -4.13 -17.39 -29.69
C HIS A 461 -5.14 -18.35 -30.35
N ASP A 462 -6.42 -18.18 -30.07
CA ASP A 462 -7.49 -19.04 -30.61
C ASP A 462 -7.60 -18.95 -32.13
N LEU A 463 -7.49 -17.75 -32.71
CA LEU A 463 -7.47 -17.57 -34.16
C LEU A 463 -6.27 -18.26 -34.79
N ASN A 464 -5.08 -18.20 -34.19
CA ASN A 464 -3.91 -18.92 -34.69
C ASN A 464 -4.14 -20.43 -34.73
N ASN A 465 -4.86 -20.99 -33.75
CA ASN A 465 -5.15 -22.42 -33.65
C ASN A 465 -6.43 -22.87 -34.39
N CYS A 466 -7.20 -21.94 -34.97
CA CYS A 466 -8.43 -22.25 -35.68
C CYS A 466 -8.15 -22.71 -37.12
N ASP A 467 -8.59 -23.91 -37.48
CA ASP A 467 -8.42 -24.49 -38.83
C ASP A 467 -9.36 -23.85 -39.87
N ASN A 468 -10.59 -23.51 -39.47
CA ASN A 468 -11.62 -22.93 -40.33
C ASN A 468 -12.21 -21.65 -39.71
N PHE A 469 -11.88 -20.48 -40.29
CA PHE A 469 -12.44 -19.20 -39.89
C PHE A 469 -13.73 -18.90 -40.69
N GLY A 470 -14.90 -19.09 -40.09
CA GLY A 470 -16.19 -18.89 -40.75
C GLY A 470 -17.37 -18.70 -39.78
N LYS A 471 -18.61 -18.66 -40.29
CA LYS A 471 -19.82 -18.40 -39.49
C LYS A 471 -20.10 -19.44 -38.39
N GLY A 472 -19.53 -20.64 -38.47
CA GLY A 472 -19.65 -21.67 -37.43
C GLY A 472 -18.66 -21.50 -36.27
N SER A 473 -17.71 -20.56 -36.38
CA SER A 473 -16.63 -20.38 -35.40
C SER A 473 -17.01 -19.43 -34.25
N PHE A 474 -18.24 -18.90 -34.21
CA PHE A 474 -18.74 -18.01 -33.14
C PHE A 474 -19.15 -18.72 -31.83
N CYS A 475 -18.51 -19.85 -31.53
CA CYS A 475 -18.74 -20.62 -30.31
C CYS A 475 -17.45 -20.74 -29.49
N LEU A 476 -17.56 -21.26 -28.26
CA LEU A 476 -16.41 -21.63 -27.43
C LEU A 476 -15.33 -22.32 -28.29
N PRO A 477 -14.07 -21.87 -28.23
CA PRO A 477 -13.47 -21.04 -27.17
C PRO A 477 -13.51 -19.51 -27.40
N LEU A 478 -13.91 -19.05 -28.59
CA LEU A 478 -13.71 -17.66 -29.04
C LEU A 478 -14.56 -16.62 -28.29
N LEU A 479 -15.76 -17.00 -27.82
CA LEU A 479 -16.63 -16.16 -27.00
C LEU A 479 -16.91 -16.86 -25.67
N LYS A 480 -16.45 -16.28 -24.56
CA LYS A 480 -16.71 -16.76 -23.18
C LYS A 480 -18.12 -16.35 -22.73
N LEU A 481 -19.14 -16.85 -23.40
CA LEU A 481 -20.55 -16.56 -23.14
C LEU A 481 -21.03 -17.24 -21.83
N ASN A 482 -22.02 -16.65 -21.16
CA ASN A 482 -22.71 -17.21 -19.98
C ASN A 482 -21.84 -17.44 -18.73
N ARG A 483 -21.15 -16.39 -18.26
CA ARG A 483 -20.37 -16.40 -17.01
C ARG A 483 -21.13 -15.76 -15.85
N ILE A 484 -20.95 -16.30 -14.63
CA ILE A 484 -21.32 -15.60 -13.39
C ILE A 484 -20.50 -14.32 -13.31
N HIS A 485 -21.18 -13.17 -13.18
CA HIS A 485 -20.54 -11.86 -13.27
C HIS A 485 -20.67 -10.96 -12.04
N SER A 486 -21.33 -11.47 -11.01
CA SER A 486 -21.39 -10.85 -9.70
C SER A 486 -21.65 -11.90 -8.64
N GLY A 487 -21.23 -11.60 -7.42
CA GLY A 487 -21.47 -12.47 -6.27
C GLY A 487 -20.99 -11.83 -4.98
N SER A 488 -21.57 -12.29 -3.89
CA SER A 488 -21.07 -12.00 -2.55
C SER A 488 -20.11 -13.10 -2.16
N VAL A 489 -18.86 -12.77 -1.85
CA VAL A 489 -17.85 -13.75 -1.46
C VAL A 489 -17.35 -13.47 -0.06
N LEU A 490 -17.29 -14.55 0.71
CA LEU A 490 -16.64 -14.65 1.99
C LEU A 490 -15.48 -15.63 1.80
N ALA A 491 -14.26 -15.13 1.77
CA ALA A 491 -13.08 -16.00 1.71
C ALA A 491 -12.44 -16.08 3.10
N SER A 492 -12.13 -17.30 3.53
CA SER A 492 -11.32 -17.54 4.73
C SER A 492 -9.87 -17.20 4.39
N GLY A 493 -9.28 -16.28 5.12
CA GLY A 493 -7.85 -15.99 5.00
C GLY A 493 -7.43 -15.00 3.91
N GLU A 494 -8.35 -14.14 3.45
CA GLU A 494 -7.96 -12.98 2.68
C GLU A 494 -7.49 -11.85 3.58
N GLU A 495 -6.26 -11.40 3.36
CA GLU A 495 -5.80 -10.10 3.83
C GLU A 495 -5.18 -9.31 2.68
N PHE A 496 -5.22 -8.00 2.85
CA PHE A 496 -4.52 -7.05 2.01
C PHE A 496 -3.03 -7.41 1.86
N PRO A 497 -2.41 -7.17 0.70
CA PRO A 497 -2.82 -6.21 -0.33
C PRO A 497 -3.59 -6.89 -1.47
N PHE A 498 -4.86 -6.54 -1.67
CA PHE A 498 -5.65 -6.77 -2.91
C PHE A 498 -5.33 -8.01 -3.76
N GLY A 499 -6.24 -8.97 -3.83
CA GLY A 499 -6.07 -10.01 -4.84
C GLY A 499 -7.19 -11.02 -4.85
N ILE A 500 -7.07 -12.08 -4.07
CA ILE A 500 -7.66 -13.39 -4.36
C ILE A 500 -9.14 -13.35 -4.76
N VAL A 501 -10.03 -12.75 -3.98
CA VAL A 501 -11.47 -12.70 -4.22
C VAL A 501 -11.78 -11.73 -5.33
N THR A 502 -11.30 -10.48 -5.27
CA THR A 502 -11.53 -9.54 -6.38
C THR A 502 -10.91 -10.02 -7.69
N SER A 503 -9.83 -10.78 -7.63
CA SER A 503 -9.10 -11.39 -8.76
C SER A 503 -9.77 -12.66 -9.27
N ALA A 504 -10.53 -13.38 -8.43
CA ALA A 504 -11.38 -14.45 -8.91
C ALA A 504 -12.42 -13.93 -9.92
N PHE A 505 -12.88 -12.69 -9.74
CA PHE A 505 -13.88 -12.01 -10.56
C PHE A 505 -13.28 -11.06 -11.62
N ASP A 506 -12.03 -10.59 -11.50
CA ASP A 506 -11.47 -9.61 -12.47
C ASP A 506 -11.31 -10.12 -13.93
N GLY A 507 -11.59 -11.40 -14.20
CA GLY A 507 -11.61 -11.97 -15.54
C GLY A 507 -10.23 -12.25 -16.14
N ILE A 508 -9.15 -12.09 -15.37
CA ILE A 508 -7.77 -12.22 -15.83
C ILE A 508 -7.19 -13.52 -15.25
N ARG A 509 -6.89 -14.52 -16.11
CA ARG A 509 -6.34 -15.80 -15.65
C ARG A 509 -5.03 -15.66 -14.82
N PRO A 510 -4.09 -14.76 -15.18
CA PRO A 510 -2.89 -14.51 -14.39
C PRO A 510 -3.15 -14.00 -12.96
N SER A 511 -4.07 -13.06 -12.77
CA SER A 511 -4.32 -12.44 -11.46
C SER A 511 -4.99 -13.39 -10.47
N LYS A 512 -5.70 -14.42 -10.97
CA LYS A 512 -6.26 -15.50 -10.13
C LYS A 512 -5.21 -16.26 -9.31
N TRP A 513 -3.94 -16.19 -9.72
CA TRP A 513 -2.84 -16.91 -9.09
C TRP A 513 -1.65 -15.99 -8.72
N GLU A 514 -1.84 -14.67 -8.76
CA GLU A 514 -0.73 -13.71 -8.59
C GLU A 514 -0.13 -13.67 -7.17
N ASP A 515 -0.69 -14.38 -6.19
CA ASP A 515 -0.13 -14.45 -4.82
C ASP A 515 1.03 -15.45 -4.62
N LEU A 516 1.57 -16.05 -5.68
CA LEU A 516 2.78 -16.89 -5.56
C LEU A 516 3.99 -16.39 -6.37
N MET A 517 3.83 -15.38 -7.24
CA MET A 517 4.84 -15.02 -8.24
C MET A 517 5.26 -13.54 -8.25
N ALA A 518 4.99 -12.77 -7.18
CA ALA A 518 5.63 -11.46 -6.99
C ALA A 518 7.12 -11.56 -6.55
N ARG A 519 7.72 -12.75 -6.67
CA ARG A 519 9.17 -12.97 -6.76
C ARG A 519 9.48 -13.24 -8.23
N GLU A 520 10.50 -12.56 -8.76
CA GLU A 520 10.95 -12.51 -10.17
C GLU A 520 10.31 -11.33 -10.94
N VAL A 521 11.03 -10.38 -11.55
CA VAL A 521 12.43 -10.27 -11.98
C VAL A 521 12.83 -8.79 -11.87
N VAL A 522 13.82 -8.46 -11.04
CA VAL A 522 14.70 -7.31 -11.30
C VAL A 522 16.00 -7.92 -11.78
N GLY A 523 16.20 -7.86 -13.09
CA GLY A 523 17.53 -8.03 -13.68
C GLY A 523 18.37 -6.79 -13.46
#